data_AF-A0A081BI39-F1
#
_entry.id   AF-A0A081BI39-F1
#
_cell.length_a   1.000
_cell.length_b   1.000
_cell.length_c   1.000
_cell.angle_alpha   90.00
_cell.angle_beta   90.00
_cell.angle_gamma   90.00
#
_symmetry.space_group_name_H-M   'P 1'
#
loop_
_entity.id
_entity.type
_entity.pdbx_description
1 polymer ?
#
loop_
_entity_poly.entity_id
_entity_poly.type
_entity_poly.pdbx_seq_one_letter_code
_entity_poly.pdbx_strand_id
1 'polypeptide(L)'
;MAEEKVTEEKTEKKDFTKVPLKERTEVKDIDDKTRQYLVTETDGTTINVNVTMPNLRVAESIDDTRSQVVVTDDGNAIQATSSRFHQALFGLFSAVVVDNKPAGKIDWDFFDKHEIATFRWLMNEAATFFDSKFNAD
;
A
#
# COMPACT_ATOMS: atom_id res chain seq x y z
N MET A 1 9.18 -44.65 -18.93
CA MET A 1 8.89 -43.21 -18.99
C MET A 1 7.80 -42.97 -17.97
N ALA A 2 8.14 -42.38 -16.82
CA ALA A 2 7.19 -42.14 -15.75
C ALA A 2 6.58 -40.75 -15.96
N GLU A 3 5.26 -40.69 -16.12
CA GLU A 3 4.50 -39.45 -16.15
C GLU A 3 4.40 -38.91 -14.72
N GLU A 4 5.11 -37.82 -14.45
CA GLU A 4 5.04 -37.10 -13.20
C GLU A 4 3.75 -36.26 -13.21
N LYS A 5 2.74 -36.71 -12.45
CA LYS A 5 1.52 -35.93 -12.19
C LYS A 5 1.91 -34.71 -11.37
N VAL A 6 1.86 -33.54 -11.99
CA VAL A 6 1.89 -32.25 -11.30
C VAL A 6 0.62 -32.14 -10.46
N THR A 7 0.75 -32.34 -9.15
CA THR A 7 -0.31 -32.02 -8.19
C THR A 7 -0.36 -30.51 -8.05
N GLU A 8 -1.40 -29.88 -8.58
CA GLU A 8 -1.77 -28.51 -8.19
C GLU A 8 -2.11 -28.52 -6.70
N GLU A 9 -1.22 -28.00 -5.86
CA GLU A 9 -1.56 -27.60 -4.50
C GLU A 9 -2.59 -26.47 -4.60
N LYS A 10 -3.86 -26.85 -4.52
CA LYS A 10 -4.95 -25.92 -4.28
C LYS A 10 -4.80 -25.43 -2.84
N THR A 11 -4.01 -24.37 -2.65
CA THR A 11 -3.89 -23.70 -1.36
C THR A 11 -5.30 -23.27 -0.94
N GLU A 12 -5.86 -23.89 0.10
CA GLU A 12 -7.11 -23.46 0.70
C GLU A 12 -6.91 -22.03 1.19
N LYS A 13 -7.46 -21.05 0.45
CA LYS A 13 -7.44 -19.65 0.89
C LYS A 13 -8.24 -19.55 2.18
N LYS A 14 -7.62 -19.06 3.25
CA LYS A 14 -8.29 -18.79 4.53
C LYS A 14 -9.26 -17.62 4.35
N ASP A 15 -10.49 -17.78 4.83
CA ASP A 15 -11.51 -16.72 4.86
C ASP A 15 -11.24 -15.76 6.04
N PHE A 16 -10.97 -14.49 5.73
CA PHE A 16 -10.70 -13.42 6.69
C PHE A 16 -11.82 -12.37 6.75
N THR A 17 -13.03 -12.66 6.23
CA THR A 17 -14.16 -11.72 6.22
C THR A 17 -14.55 -11.16 7.60
N LYS A 18 -14.26 -11.90 8.68
CA LYS A 18 -14.52 -11.48 10.07
C LYS A 18 -13.31 -10.92 10.80
N VAL A 19 -12.14 -10.91 10.17
CA VAL A 19 -10.88 -10.45 10.79
C VAL A 19 -10.66 -8.98 10.43
N PRO A 20 -10.53 -8.09 11.43
CA PRO A 20 -10.25 -6.67 11.18
C PRO A 20 -8.97 -6.48 10.36
N LEU A 21 -8.95 -5.49 9.46
CA LEU A 21 -7.78 -5.21 8.61
C LEU A 21 -6.48 -5.10 9.40
N LYS A 22 -6.49 -4.40 10.54
CA LYS A 22 -5.32 -4.21 11.41
C LYS A 22 -4.69 -5.53 11.90
N GLU A 23 -5.48 -6.59 12.05
CA GLU A 23 -5.01 -7.91 12.50
C GLU A 23 -4.47 -8.77 11.34
N ARG A 24 -4.65 -8.31 10.10
CA ARG A 24 -4.21 -8.97 8.85
C ARG A 24 -3.25 -8.08 8.06
N THR A 25 -2.57 -7.15 8.75
CA THR A 25 -1.56 -6.26 8.19
C THR A 25 -0.30 -6.20 9.06
N GLU A 26 0.86 -6.07 8.44
CA GLU A 26 2.14 -5.88 9.14
C GLU A 26 2.93 -4.73 8.49
N VAL A 27 3.70 -4.03 9.33
CA VAL A 27 4.59 -2.93 8.93
C VAL A 27 5.99 -3.24 9.44
N LYS A 28 6.99 -3.13 8.56
CA LYS A 28 8.39 -3.37 8.90
C LYS A 28 9.30 -2.32 8.28
N ASP A 29 10.03 -1.57 9.10
CA ASP A 29 11.12 -0.73 8.61
C ASP A 29 12.30 -1.61 8.18
N ILE A 30 12.71 -1.48 6.92
CA ILE A 30 13.83 -2.21 6.33
C ILE A 30 15.13 -1.43 6.55
N ASP A 31 15.07 -0.12 6.32
CA ASP A 31 16.14 0.84 6.57
C ASP A 31 15.55 2.24 6.87
N ASP A 32 16.39 3.27 6.88
CA ASP A 32 15.96 4.65 7.17
C ASP A 32 15.03 5.24 6.10
N LYS A 33 15.05 4.70 4.88
CA LYS A 33 14.33 5.19 3.69
C LYS A 33 13.32 4.21 3.13
N THR A 34 13.27 2.97 3.61
CA THR A 34 12.45 1.90 3.05
C THR A 34 11.64 1.21 4.13
N ARG A 35 10.34 1.08 3.87
CA ARG A 35 9.38 0.37 4.72
C ARG A 35 8.65 -0.68 3.91
N GLN A 36 8.48 -1.85 4.47
CA GLN A 36 7.69 -2.95 3.92
C GLN A 36 6.30 -2.97 4.55
N TYR A 37 5.31 -3.22 3.72
CA TYR A 37 3.92 -3.44 4.10
C TYR A 37 3.47 -4.81 3.64
N LEU A 38 2.90 -5.58 4.56
CA LEU A 38 2.21 -6.83 4.27
C LEU A 38 0.74 -6.66 4.57
N VAL A 39 -0.12 -7.01 3.61
CA VAL A 39 -1.58 -7.02 3.76
C VAL A 39 -2.09 -8.39 3.34
N THR A 40 -3.01 -8.97 4.11
CA THR A 40 -3.78 -10.15 3.68
C THR A 40 -5.22 -9.73 3.51
N GLU A 41 -5.78 -9.84 2.31
CA GLU A 41 -7.17 -9.51 1.94
C GLU A 41 -8.19 -10.50 2.55
N THR A 42 -9.47 -10.16 2.55
CA THR A 42 -10.52 -11.02 3.14
C THR A 42 -10.64 -12.37 2.45
N ASP A 43 -10.33 -12.42 1.15
CA ASP A 43 -10.30 -13.65 0.37
C ASP A 43 -9.01 -14.47 0.60
N GLY A 44 -8.08 -14.00 1.43
CA GLY A 44 -6.79 -14.64 1.70
C GLY A 44 -5.66 -14.25 0.76
N THR A 45 -5.88 -13.37 -0.22
CA THR A 45 -4.83 -12.83 -1.09
C THR A 45 -3.82 -12.04 -0.26
N THR A 46 -2.53 -12.32 -0.44
CA THR A 46 -1.45 -11.64 0.27
C THR A 46 -0.77 -10.63 -0.65
N ILE A 47 -0.58 -9.40 -0.17
CA ILE A 47 0.11 -8.32 -0.87
C ILE A 47 1.29 -7.88 -0.02
N ASN A 48 2.50 -8.04 -0.55
CA ASN A 48 3.72 -7.53 0.03
C ASN A 48 4.28 -6.44 -0.88
N VAL A 49 4.47 -5.25 -0.32
CA VAL A 49 4.96 -4.10 -1.06
C VAL A 49 5.96 -3.29 -0.24
N ASN A 50 7.00 -2.79 -0.89
CA ASN A 50 7.92 -1.85 -0.28
C ASN A 50 7.55 -0.43 -0.66
N VAL A 51 7.80 0.52 0.23
CA VAL A 51 7.73 1.95 -0.04
C VAL A 51 9.08 2.55 0.27
N THR A 52 9.66 3.26 -0.69
CA THR A 52 10.99 3.85 -0.57
C THR A 52 10.92 5.36 -0.76
N MET A 53 11.56 6.11 0.14
CA MET A 53 11.66 7.56 0.02
C MET A 53 12.43 7.93 -1.24
N PRO A 54 11.89 8.84 -2.07
CA PRO A 54 12.54 9.24 -3.29
C PRO A 54 13.61 10.29 -2.98
N ASN A 55 14.30 10.78 -4.01
CA ASN A 55 15.18 11.93 -3.84
C ASN A 55 14.39 13.21 -3.49
N LEU A 56 15.07 14.21 -2.94
CA LEU A 56 14.46 15.45 -2.45
C LEU A 56 13.56 16.13 -3.49
N ARG A 57 14.01 16.27 -4.74
CA ARG A 57 13.25 16.94 -5.80
C ARG A 57 11.92 16.23 -6.10
N VAL A 58 11.93 14.90 -6.11
CA VAL A 58 10.71 14.10 -6.32
C VAL A 58 9.83 14.17 -5.07
N ALA A 59 10.42 14.17 -3.86
CA ALA A 59 9.67 14.31 -2.62
C ALA A 59 8.94 15.66 -2.54
N GLU A 60 9.62 16.78 -2.83
CA GLU A 60 8.98 18.11 -2.93
C GLU A 60 7.83 18.11 -3.94
N SER A 61 8.02 17.52 -5.11
CA SER A 61 6.96 17.42 -6.11
C SER A 61 5.78 16.57 -5.67
N ILE A 62 5.98 15.55 -4.82
CA ILE A 62 4.87 14.77 -4.23
C ILE A 62 4.15 15.64 -3.21
N ASP A 63 4.88 16.34 -2.35
CA ASP A 63 4.29 17.20 -1.32
C ASP A 63 3.49 18.36 -1.92
N ASP A 64 3.94 18.94 -3.04
CA ASP A 64 3.18 19.96 -3.80
C ASP A 64 1.81 19.47 -4.28
N THR A 65 1.63 18.15 -4.45
CA THR A 65 0.34 17.56 -4.84
C THR A 65 -0.59 17.29 -3.66
N ARG A 66 -0.06 17.38 -2.42
CA ARG A 66 -0.82 17.22 -1.18
C ARG A 66 -1.84 18.35 -1.10
N SER A 67 -3.11 18.01 -1.31
CA SER A 67 -4.21 18.98 -1.21
C SER A 67 -4.54 19.31 0.25
N GLN A 68 -5.02 20.54 0.45
CA GLN A 68 -5.12 21.23 1.74
C GLN A 68 -6.04 20.55 2.76
N VAL A 69 -5.77 20.85 4.03
CA VAL A 69 -6.68 20.63 5.15
C VAL A 69 -8.05 21.23 4.82
N VAL A 70 -9.08 20.39 4.76
CA VAL A 70 -10.45 20.85 4.66
C VAL A 70 -10.95 21.05 6.08
N VAL A 71 -11.13 22.31 6.47
CA VAL A 71 -11.85 22.64 7.71
C VAL A 71 -13.33 22.45 7.41
N THR A 72 -13.97 21.47 8.02
CA THR A 72 -15.42 21.31 7.94
C THR A 72 -16.11 22.40 8.74
N ASP A 73 -17.38 22.66 8.42
CA ASP A 73 -18.18 23.73 9.04
C ASP A 73 -18.34 23.58 10.57
N ASP A 74 -18.04 22.40 11.12
CA ASP A 74 -18.01 22.09 12.56
C ASP A 74 -16.62 22.33 13.22
N GLY A 75 -15.66 22.89 12.49
CA GLY A 75 -14.30 23.19 12.96
C GLY A 75 -13.35 21.99 12.96
N ASN A 76 -13.78 20.82 12.47
CA ASN A 76 -12.90 19.67 12.34
C ASN A 76 -12.00 19.80 11.11
N ALA A 77 -10.70 19.59 11.27
CA ALA A 77 -9.76 19.49 10.17
C ALA A 77 -9.79 18.07 9.61
N ILE A 78 -10.35 17.88 8.41
CA ILE A 78 -10.25 16.62 7.68
C ILE A 78 -9.11 16.75 6.67
N GLN A 79 -8.13 15.86 6.77
CA GLN A 79 -7.10 15.71 5.75
C GLN A 79 -7.71 14.93 4.57
N ALA A 80 -8.21 15.65 3.56
CA ALA A 80 -8.66 15.05 2.32
C ALA A 80 -7.49 14.97 1.34
N THR A 81 -6.94 13.77 1.14
CA THR A 81 -5.91 13.55 0.13
C THR A 81 -6.54 13.48 -1.27
N SER A 82 -6.03 14.28 -2.20
CA SER A 82 -6.56 14.30 -3.57
C SER A 82 -6.14 13.05 -4.36
N SER A 83 -6.87 12.75 -5.44
CA SER A 83 -6.47 11.71 -6.39
C SER A 83 -5.08 11.95 -6.99
N ARG A 84 -4.68 13.23 -7.16
CA ARG A 84 -3.33 13.59 -7.60
C ARG A 84 -2.27 13.19 -6.59
N PHE A 85 -2.54 13.40 -5.30
CA PHE A 85 -1.63 12.97 -4.24
C PHE A 85 -1.50 11.44 -4.20
N HIS A 86 -2.61 10.70 -4.28
CA HIS A 86 -2.55 9.23 -4.39
C HIS A 86 -1.72 8.78 -5.61
N GLN A 87 -1.92 9.41 -6.76
CA GLN A 87 -1.16 9.11 -7.97
C GLN A 87 0.34 9.41 -7.80
N ALA A 88 0.68 10.47 -7.07
CA ALA A 88 2.07 10.80 -6.75
C ALA A 88 2.67 9.76 -5.78
N LEU A 89 1.92 9.31 -4.77
CA LEU A 89 2.32 8.25 -3.84
C LEU A 89 2.57 6.90 -4.53
N PHE A 90 1.91 6.61 -5.65
CA PHE A 90 2.19 5.39 -6.44
C PHE A 90 3.67 5.28 -6.83
N GLY A 91 4.35 6.41 -7.04
CA GLY A 91 5.77 6.45 -7.34
C GLY A 91 6.68 6.01 -6.19
N LEU A 92 6.16 5.92 -4.96
CA LEU A 92 6.92 5.47 -3.80
C LEU A 92 6.92 3.95 -3.65
N PHE A 93 5.89 3.28 -4.17
CA PHE A 93 5.77 1.83 -4.08
C PHE A 93 6.78 1.16 -5.01
N SER A 94 7.61 0.32 -4.43
CA SER A 94 8.59 -0.52 -5.11
C SER A 94 8.28 -2.00 -4.81
N ALA A 95 8.78 -2.89 -5.68
CA ALA A 95 8.73 -4.35 -5.52
C ALA A 95 7.39 -4.90 -4.96
N VAL A 96 6.40 -5.06 -5.82
CA VAL A 96 5.07 -5.57 -5.45
C VAL A 96 5.01 -7.07 -5.68
N VAL A 97 4.60 -7.81 -4.66
CA VAL A 97 4.40 -9.26 -4.71
C VAL A 97 2.99 -9.56 -4.23
N VAL A 98 2.20 -10.26 -5.06
CA VAL A 98 0.86 -10.75 -4.73
C VAL A 98 0.88 -12.28 -4.76
N ASP A 99 0.47 -12.93 -3.67
CA ASP A 99 0.49 -14.39 -3.52
C ASP A 99 1.84 -15.02 -3.92
N ASN A 100 2.92 -14.43 -3.41
CA ASN A 100 4.31 -14.80 -3.69
C ASN A 100 4.74 -14.67 -5.17
N LYS A 101 3.98 -13.96 -5.99
CA LYS A 101 4.30 -13.68 -7.40
C LYS A 101 4.50 -12.18 -7.64
N PRO A 102 5.48 -11.77 -8.45
CA PRO A 102 5.63 -10.36 -8.84
C PRO A 102 4.34 -9.83 -9.49
N ALA A 103 3.80 -8.72 -8.98
CA ALA A 103 2.50 -8.19 -9.39
C ALA A 103 2.57 -6.92 -10.26
N GLY A 104 3.75 -6.55 -10.71
CA GLY A 104 3.95 -5.37 -11.56
C GLY A 104 3.93 -4.07 -10.74
N LYS A 105 3.44 -3.00 -11.35
CA LYS A 105 3.43 -1.65 -10.77
C LYS A 105 2.17 -1.43 -9.94
N ILE A 106 2.29 -0.70 -8.82
CA ILE A 106 1.14 -0.14 -8.11
C ILE A 106 0.64 1.09 -8.86
N ASP A 107 -0.62 1.03 -9.31
CA ASP A 107 -1.37 2.12 -9.91
C ASP A 107 -2.88 1.90 -9.70
N TRP A 108 -3.72 2.70 -10.36
CA TRP A 108 -5.18 2.54 -10.26
C TRP A 108 -5.65 1.16 -10.73
N ASP A 109 -5.09 0.63 -11.82
CA ASP A 109 -5.47 -0.68 -12.38
C ASP A 109 -5.06 -1.84 -11.45
N PHE A 110 -3.99 -1.66 -10.67
CA PHE A 110 -3.65 -2.57 -9.57
C PHE A 110 -4.77 -2.55 -8.52
N PHE A 111 -5.14 -1.37 -8.01
CA PHE A 111 -6.14 -1.26 -6.94
C PHE A 111 -7.57 -1.60 -7.37
N ASP A 112 -7.92 -1.47 -8.65
CA ASP A 112 -9.20 -1.92 -9.19
C ASP A 112 -9.39 -3.44 -9.10
N LYS A 113 -8.31 -4.20 -8.91
CA LYS A 113 -8.32 -5.66 -8.72
C LYS A 113 -8.26 -6.10 -7.26
N HIS A 114 -8.14 -5.15 -6.33
CA HIS A 114 -7.94 -5.38 -4.91
C HIS A 114 -9.03 -4.69 -4.07
N GLU A 115 -9.11 -5.03 -2.78
CA GLU A 115 -10.11 -4.46 -1.89
C GLU A 115 -9.91 -2.95 -1.72
N ILE A 116 -11.01 -2.19 -1.71
CA ILE A 116 -10.97 -0.75 -1.40
C ILE A 116 -10.37 -0.48 -0.01
N ALA A 117 -10.50 -1.42 0.93
CA ALA A 117 -9.88 -1.35 2.24
C ALA A 117 -8.34 -1.42 2.15
N THR A 118 -7.81 -2.30 1.29
CA THR A 118 -6.37 -2.42 1.00
C THR A 118 -5.84 -1.13 0.39
N PHE A 119 -6.53 -0.57 -0.61
CA PHE A 119 -6.18 0.73 -1.19
C PHE A 119 -6.10 1.83 -0.13
N ARG A 120 -7.17 2.01 0.67
CA ARG A 120 -7.23 3.07 1.70
C ARG A 120 -6.11 2.93 2.71
N TRP A 121 -5.85 1.72 3.17
CA TRP A 121 -4.81 1.46 4.15
C TRP A 121 -3.41 1.71 3.58
N LEU A 122 -3.09 1.17 2.40
CA LEU A 122 -1.79 1.40 1.76
C LEU A 122 -1.53 2.87 1.47
N MET A 123 -2.54 3.63 1.01
CA MET A 123 -2.39 5.07 0.81
C MET A 123 -2.15 5.81 2.12
N ASN A 124 -2.86 5.45 3.19
CA ASN A 124 -2.68 6.07 4.50
C ASN A 124 -1.29 5.79 5.08
N GLU A 125 -0.83 4.55 5.01
CA GLU A 125 0.49 4.15 5.48
C GLU A 125 1.61 4.79 4.65
N ALA A 126 1.49 4.80 3.32
CA ALA A 126 2.45 5.47 2.45
C ALA A 126 2.52 6.98 2.71
N ALA A 127 1.37 7.64 2.91
CA ALA A 127 1.31 9.06 3.26
C ALA A 127 1.97 9.32 4.63
N THR A 128 1.67 8.50 5.64
CA THR A 128 2.24 8.62 7.00
C THR A 128 3.75 8.41 6.98
N PHE A 129 4.22 7.38 6.26
CA PHE A 129 5.65 7.14 6.10
C PHE A 129 6.34 8.31 5.41
N PHE A 130 5.79 8.76 4.26
CA PHE A 130 6.32 9.90 3.52
C PHE A 130 6.42 11.14 4.41
N ASP A 131 5.37 11.46 5.15
CA ASP A 131 5.32 12.61 6.06
C ASP A 131 6.39 12.53 7.15
N SER A 132 6.47 11.38 7.83
CA SER A 132 7.44 11.14 8.91
C SER A 132 8.90 11.22 8.46
N LYS A 133 9.17 11.00 7.17
CA LYS A 133 10.53 11.01 6.61
C LYS A 133 10.88 12.33 5.94
N PHE A 134 9.89 13.00 5.34
CA PHE A 134 10.09 14.28 4.67
C PHE A 134 10.22 15.43 5.68
N ASN A 135 9.44 15.39 6.76
CA ASN A 135 9.42 16.41 7.81
C ASN A 135 10.25 16.00 9.05
N ALA A 136 11.13 15.01 8.94
CA ALA A 136 12.06 14.68 10.01
C ALA A 136 13.15 15.76 10.10
N ASP A 137 13.14 16.52 11.19
CA ASP A 137 14.17 17.52 11.53
C ASP A 137 15.59 16.94 11.63
#